data_AF-A0A2D5ZFM3-F1
#
_entry.id   AF-A0A2D5ZFM3-F1
#
_cell.length_a   1.000
_cell.length_b   1.000
_cell.length_c   1.000
_cell.angle_alpha   90.00
_cell.angle_beta   90.00
_cell.angle_gamma   90.00
#
_symmetry.space_group_name_H-M   'P 1'
#
loop_
_entity.id
_entity.type
_entity.pdbx_description
1 polymer ?
#
loop_
_entity_poly.entity_id
_entity_poly.type
_entity_poly.pdbx_seq_one_letter_code
_entity_poly.pdbx_strand_id
1 'polypeptide(L)'
;MKRRNWILVLSAASAVTLGVVFVRAATARAESLEEQQANLMVSHINLYRNMLGLIQDFRAIAEDASASGVTAVLSVEDHLPRKADQVAFMERMLPNAKDEVIRRAIRIKLAELYKDTDAPAEKGIAQLEALITGGS
;
A
#
# COMPACT_ATOMS: atom_id res chain seq x y z
N MET A 1 0.28 -63.50 48.72
CA MET A 1 -0.47 -63.13 47.49
C MET A 1 -0.83 -61.64 47.40
N LYS A 2 0.10 -60.69 47.67
CA LYS A 2 -0.23 -59.23 47.75
C LYS A 2 0.40 -58.34 46.67
N ARG A 3 1.27 -58.88 45.80
CA ARG A 3 2.02 -58.12 44.78
C ARG A 3 1.34 -58.01 43.40
N ARG A 4 0.30 -58.82 43.12
CA ARG A 4 -0.39 -58.82 41.81
C ARG A 4 -1.37 -57.65 41.61
N ASN A 5 -1.95 -57.09 42.67
CA ASN A 5 -2.87 -55.96 42.56
C ASN A 5 -2.18 -54.61 42.27
N TRP A 6 -0.92 -54.44 42.70
CA TRP A 6 -0.21 -53.18 42.50
C TRP A 6 0.18 -52.92 41.05
N ILE A 7 0.44 -53.98 40.26
CA ILE A 7 0.79 -53.87 38.84
C ILE A 7 -0.43 -53.43 38.02
N LEU A 8 -1.63 -53.93 38.34
CA LEU A 8 -2.87 -53.53 37.67
C LEU A 8 -3.22 -52.06 37.97
N VAL A 9 -3.08 -51.63 39.22
CA VAL A 9 -3.35 -50.23 39.63
C VAL A 9 -2.35 -49.27 38.98
N LEU A 10 -1.06 -49.63 38.88
CA LEU A 10 -0.07 -48.80 38.19
C LEU A 10 -0.38 -48.66 36.69
N SER A 11 -0.77 -49.75 36.02
CA SER A 11 -1.10 -49.71 34.58
C SER A 11 -2.34 -48.86 34.29
N ALA A 12 -3.36 -48.92 35.16
CA ALA A 12 -4.56 -48.11 35.03
C ALA A 12 -4.28 -46.62 35.26
N ALA A 13 -3.43 -46.29 36.23
CA ALA A 13 -3.02 -44.90 36.47
C ALA A 13 -2.23 -44.32 35.29
N SER A 14 -1.35 -45.09 34.66
CA SER A 14 -0.61 -44.67 33.46
C SER A 14 -1.51 -44.51 32.22
N ALA A 15 -2.54 -45.35 32.07
CA ALA A 15 -3.50 -45.22 30.97
C ALA A 15 -4.37 -43.95 31.12
N VAL A 16 -4.76 -43.60 32.35
CA VAL A 16 -5.52 -42.37 32.64
C VAL A 16 -4.68 -41.13 32.38
N THR A 17 -3.41 -41.09 32.80
CA THR A 17 -2.55 -39.93 32.56
C THR A 17 -2.25 -39.74 31.06
N LEU A 18 -2.01 -40.81 30.32
CA LEU A 18 -1.84 -40.76 28.87
C LEU A 18 -3.11 -40.27 28.15
N GLY A 19 -4.29 -40.71 28.59
CA GLY A 19 -5.57 -40.26 28.06
C GLY A 19 -5.80 -38.75 28.25
N VAL A 20 -5.51 -38.22 29.44
CA VAL A 20 -5.65 -36.79 29.75
C VAL A 20 -4.68 -35.93 28.92
N VAL A 21 -3.44 -36.40 28.72
CA VAL A 21 -2.45 -35.69 27.89
C VAL A 21 -2.89 -35.67 26.42
N PHE A 22 -3.42 -36.78 25.90
CA PHE A 22 -3.90 -36.85 24.52
C PHE A 22 -5.11 -35.93 24.28
N VAL A 23 -6.09 -35.91 25.20
CA VAL A 23 -7.26 -35.03 25.10
C VAL A 23 -6.82 -33.56 25.12
N ARG A 24 -5.91 -33.16 26.03
CA ARG A 24 -5.37 -31.79 26.06
C ARG A 24 -4.61 -31.40 24.79
N ALA A 25 -3.81 -32.32 24.24
CA ALA A 25 -3.10 -32.07 22.98
C ALA A 25 -4.09 -31.93 21.80
N ALA A 26 -5.17 -32.72 21.78
CA ALA A 26 -6.21 -32.63 20.77
C ALA A 26 -7.00 -31.30 20.87
N THR A 27 -7.34 -30.84 22.08
CA THR A 27 -8.04 -29.56 22.27
C THR A 27 -7.16 -28.37 21.91
N ALA A 28 -5.89 -28.35 22.34
CA ALA A 28 -4.95 -27.28 21.97
C ALA A 28 -4.71 -27.21 20.45
N ARG A 29 -4.71 -28.37 19.76
CA ARG A 29 -4.63 -28.41 18.30
C ARG A 29 -5.89 -27.87 17.65
N ALA A 30 -7.08 -28.18 18.16
CA ALA A 30 -8.34 -27.64 17.64
C ALA A 30 -8.40 -26.12 17.82
N GLU A 31 -8.04 -25.60 19.00
CA GLU A 31 -7.96 -24.16 19.27
C GLU A 31 -6.97 -23.46 18.31
N SER A 32 -5.80 -24.06 18.06
CA SER A 32 -4.82 -23.48 17.13
C SER A 32 -5.29 -23.45 15.67
N LEU A 33 -6.14 -24.38 15.25
CA LEU A 33 -6.71 -24.41 13.90
C LEU A 33 -7.82 -23.35 13.76
N GLU A 34 -8.65 -23.18 14.79
CA GLU A 34 -9.65 -22.12 14.83
C GLU A 34 -9.00 -20.74 14.85
N GLU A 35 -7.92 -20.55 15.62
CA GLU A 35 -7.15 -19.31 15.64
C GLU A 35 -6.50 -19.02 14.27
N GLN A 36 -5.95 -20.03 13.60
CA GLN A 36 -5.43 -19.89 12.24
C GLN A 36 -6.54 -19.50 11.25
N GLN A 37 -7.71 -20.12 11.33
CA GLN A 37 -8.84 -19.78 10.46
C GLN A 37 -9.35 -18.36 10.72
N ALA A 38 -9.46 -17.94 11.98
CA ALA A 38 -9.85 -16.58 12.35
C ALA A 38 -8.83 -15.55 11.83
N ASN A 39 -7.53 -15.82 11.97
CA ASN A 39 -6.47 -14.95 11.46
C ASN A 39 -6.51 -14.84 9.93
N LEU A 40 -6.78 -15.94 9.22
CA LEU A 40 -6.97 -15.91 7.77
C LEU A 40 -8.20 -15.09 7.38
N MET A 41 -9.32 -15.22 8.10
CA MET A 41 -10.52 -14.42 7.85
C MET A 41 -10.26 -12.92 8.08
N VAL A 42 -9.59 -12.57 9.18
CA VAL A 42 -9.21 -11.17 9.47
C VAL A 42 -8.28 -10.62 8.38
N SER A 43 -7.32 -11.42 7.92
CA SER A 43 -6.42 -11.04 6.83
C SER A 43 -7.20 -10.73 5.54
N HIS A 44 -8.15 -11.60 5.16
CA HIS A 44 -9.01 -11.35 4.00
C HIS A 44 -9.88 -10.09 4.17
N ILE A 45 -10.48 -9.89 5.34
CA ILE A 45 -11.28 -8.68 5.63
C ILE A 45 -10.43 -7.42 5.45
N ASN A 46 -9.20 -7.41 5.98
CA ASN A 46 -8.29 -6.29 5.85
C ASN A 46 -7.89 -6.05 4.38
N LEU A 47 -7.62 -7.13 3.63
CA LEU A 47 -7.34 -7.03 2.19
C LEU A 47 -8.50 -6.37 1.43
N TYR A 48 -9.73 -6.85 1.64
CA TYR A 48 -10.91 -6.29 0.98
C TYR A 48 -11.18 -4.85 1.41
N ARG A 49 -11.00 -4.53 2.70
CA ARG A 49 -11.14 -3.15 3.19
C ARG A 49 -10.14 -2.22 2.53
N ASN A 50 -8.88 -2.63 2.42
CA ASN A 50 -7.84 -1.82 1.77
C ASN A 50 -8.14 -1.63 0.28
N MET A 51 -8.59 -2.69 -0.41
CA MET A 51 -8.98 -2.60 -1.82
C MET A 51 -10.17 -1.65 -2.03
N LEU A 52 -11.21 -1.73 -1.18
CA LEU A 52 -12.34 -0.80 -1.24
C LEU A 52 -11.91 0.64 -0.92
N GLY A 53 -10.99 0.83 0.03
CA GLY A 53 -10.38 2.12 0.32
C GLY A 53 -9.70 2.71 -0.92
N LEU A 54 -8.84 1.95 -1.59
CA LEU A 54 -8.20 2.39 -2.83
C LEU A 54 -9.22 2.80 -3.91
N ILE A 55 -10.28 2.02 -4.10
CA ILE A 55 -11.35 2.34 -5.05
C ILE A 55 -12.03 3.67 -4.68
N GLN A 56 -12.27 3.92 -3.40
CA GLN A 56 -12.85 5.17 -2.92
C GLN A 56 -11.90 6.36 -3.14
N ASP A 57 -10.61 6.18 -2.90
CA ASP A 57 -9.60 7.22 -3.12
C ASP A 57 -9.52 7.58 -4.61
N PHE A 58 -9.47 6.59 -5.50
CA PHE A 58 -9.50 6.83 -6.96
C PHE A 58 -10.78 7.51 -7.40
N ARG A 59 -11.93 7.15 -6.80
CA ARG A 59 -13.20 7.81 -7.08
C ARG A 59 -13.16 9.27 -6.65
N ALA A 60 -12.65 9.58 -5.45
CA ALA A 60 -12.53 10.94 -4.96
C ALA A 60 -11.62 11.79 -5.86
N ILE A 61 -10.50 11.23 -6.32
CA ILE A 61 -9.61 11.89 -7.29
C ILE A 61 -10.33 12.12 -8.62
N ALA A 62 -11.14 11.17 -9.10
CA ALA A 62 -11.87 11.33 -10.35
C ALA A 62 -13.00 12.36 -10.28
N GLU A 63 -13.59 12.57 -9.10
CA GLU A 63 -14.65 13.56 -8.88
C GLU A 63 -14.09 15.00 -8.70
N ASP A 64 -12.81 15.14 -8.34
CA ASP A 64 -12.11 16.44 -8.23
C ASP A 64 -11.24 16.71 -9.48
N ALA A 65 -11.63 17.71 -10.27
CA ALA A 65 -10.91 18.10 -11.48
C ALA A 65 -9.46 18.54 -11.22
N SER A 66 -9.19 19.20 -10.09
CA SER A 66 -7.84 19.63 -9.71
C SER A 66 -6.99 18.42 -9.33
N ALA A 67 -7.53 17.52 -8.50
CA ALA A 67 -6.82 16.30 -8.09
C ALA A 67 -6.53 15.38 -9.29
N SER A 68 -7.54 15.13 -10.14
CA SER A 68 -7.40 14.37 -11.37
C SER A 68 -6.34 14.97 -12.29
N GLY A 69 -6.34 16.31 -12.45
CA GLY A 69 -5.35 17.03 -13.25
C GLY A 69 -3.93 16.89 -12.69
N VAL A 70 -3.74 16.96 -11.37
CA VAL A 70 -2.43 16.72 -10.74
C VAL A 70 -1.97 15.28 -10.96
N THR A 71 -2.85 14.29 -10.79
CA THR A 71 -2.53 12.88 -11.06
C THR A 71 -2.12 12.65 -12.52
N ALA A 72 -2.80 13.30 -13.47
CA ALA A 72 -2.44 13.25 -14.89
C ALA A 72 -1.04 13.84 -15.17
N VAL A 73 -0.65 14.90 -14.45
CA VAL A 73 0.70 15.47 -14.57
C VAL A 73 1.77 14.53 -14.03
N LEU A 74 1.50 13.89 -12.89
CA LEU A 74 2.45 12.96 -12.26
C LEU A 74 2.66 11.68 -13.06
N SER A 75 1.60 11.18 -13.71
CA SER A 75 1.60 9.96 -14.55
C SER A 75 2.07 10.19 -15.99
N VAL A 76 2.58 11.39 -16.33
CA VAL A 76 3.04 11.68 -17.70
C VAL A 76 4.13 10.71 -18.18
N GLU A 77 4.93 10.17 -17.27
CA GLU A 77 5.99 9.21 -17.58
C GLU A 77 5.46 7.84 -18.04
N ASP A 78 4.26 7.45 -17.60
CA ASP A 78 3.60 6.23 -18.02
C ASP A 78 3.10 6.32 -19.48
N HIS A 79 2.90 7.54 -19.97
CA HIS A 79 2.33 7.82 -21.29
C HIS A 79 3.37 8.28 -22.32
N LEU A 80 4.45 8.92 -21.89
CA LEU A 80 5.50 9.44 -22.75
C LEU A 80 6.86 8.87 -22.33
N PRO A 81 7.47 7.96 -23.10
CA PRO A 81 8.66 7.23 -22.66
C PRO A 81 9.94 8.07 -22.66
N ARG A 82 9.99 9.17 -23.43
CA ARG A 82 11.17 10.03 -23.53
C ARG A 82 10.98 11.30 -22.71
N LYS A 83 11.96 11.61 -21.85
CA LYS A 83 11.95 12.82 -21.01
C LYS A 83 11.82 14.11 -21.83
N ALA A 84 12.46 14.18 -23.00
CA ALA A 84 12.34 15.34 -23.90
C ALA A 84 10.88 15.56 -24.38
N ASP A 85 10.16 14.48 -24.67
CA ASP A 85 8.75 14.56 -25.09
C ASP A 85 7.85 14.96 -23.92
N GLN A 86 8.14 14.45 -22.72
CA GLN A 86 7.47 14.86 -21.48
C GLN A 86 7.64 16.36 -21.20
N VAL A 87 8.88 16.87 -21.30
CA VAL A 87 9.19 18.31 -21.15
C VAL A 87 8.41 19.13 -22.17
N ALA A 88 8.51 18.80 -23.46
CA ALA A 88 7.84 19.54 -24.51
C ALA A 88 6.31 19.50 -24.38
N PHE A 89 5.75 18.41 -23.87
CA PHE A 89 4.33 18.32 -23.56
C PHE A 89 3.94 19.23 -22.38
N MET A 90 4.70 19.19 -21.29
CA MET A 90 4.44 19.98 -20.10
C MET A 90 4.61 21.48 -20.33
N GLU A 91 5.61 21.90 -21.12
CA GLU A 91 5.79 23.31 -21.52
C GLU A 91 4.59 23.83 -22.33
N ARG A 92 4.02 22.99 -23.21
CA ARG A 92 2.82 23.35 -23.98
C ARG A 92 1.56 23.40 -23.11
N MET A 93 1.48 22.55 -22.09
CA MET A 93 0.34 22.49 -21.18
C MET A 93 0.34 23.64 -20.16
N LEU A 94 1.51 24.09 -19.70
CA LEU A 94 1.65 25.12 -18.67
C LEU A 94 0.83 26.41 -18.93
N PRO A 95 0.88 27.05 -20.12
CA PRO A 95 0.10 28.26 -20.40
C PRO A 95 -1.42 27.98 -20.54
N ASN A 96 -1.80 26.72 -20.79
CA ASN A 96 -3.20 26.32 -21.02
C ASN A 96 -3.89 25.84 -19.75
N ALA A 97 -3.14 25.53 -18.69
CA ALA A 97 -3.68 25.10 -17.41
C ALA A 97 -4.31 26.30 -16.68
N LYS A 98 -5.64 26.30 -16.56
CA LYS A 98 -6.40 27.37 -15.88
C LYS A 98 -6.28 27.28 -14.35
N ASP A 99 -6.19 26.06 -13.85
CA ASP A 99 -6.07 25.78 -12.42
C ASP A 99 -4.64 26.06 -11.94
N GLU A 100 -4.51 26.82 -10.84
CA GLU A 100 -3.22 27.13 -10.22
C GLU A 100 -2.54 25.89 -9.61
N VAL A 101 -3.31 24.97 -9.04
CA VAL A 101 -2.80 23.72 -8.48
C VAL A 101 -2.18 22.87 -9.58
N ILE A 102 -2.84 22.77 -10.73
CA ILE A 102 -2.31 22.06 -11.90
C ILE A 102 -1.08 22.78 -12.46
N ARG A 103 -1.11 24.12 -12.60
CA ARG A 103 0.07 24.89 -13.03
C ARG A 103 1.27 24.66 -12.11
N ARG A 104 1.04 24.64 -10.80
CA ARG A 104 2.07 24.33 -9.80
C ARG A 104 2.63 22.93 -9.97
N ALA A 105 1.77 21.93 -10.14
CA ALA A 105 2.19 20.55 -10.39
C ALA A 105 3.04 20.42 -11.67
N ILE A 106 2.62 21.08 -12.77
CA ILE A 106 3.38 21.12 -14.03
C ILE A 106 4.76 21.74 -13.82
N ARG A 107 4.87 22.86 -13.10
CA ARG A 107 6.16 23.52 -12.82
C ARG A 107 7.09 22.65 -11.99
N ILE A 108 6.57 21.96 -10.97
CA ILE A 108 7.36 21.01 -10.16
C ILE A 108 7.87 19.87 -11.04
N LYS A 109 6.99 19.23 -11.83
CA LYS A 109 7.39 18.13 -12.71
C LYS A 109 8.38 18.59 -13.78
N LEU A 110 8.23 19.80 -14.33
CA LEU A 110 9.22 20.39 -15.25
C LEU A 110 10.59 20.58 -14.59
N ALA A 111 10.63 21.08 -13.34
CA ALA A 111 11.89 21.23 -12.61
C ALA A 111 12.59 19.88 -12.39
N GLU A 112 11.83 18.83 -12.06
CA GLU A 112 12.33 17.46 -11.95
C GLU A 112 12.86 16.93 -13.29
N LEU A 113 12.08 17.07 -14.37
CA LEU A 113 12.49 16.61 -15.70
C LEU A 113 13.73 17.35 -16.22
N TYR A 114 13.88 18.64 -15.90
CA TYR A 114 15.06 19.41 -16.28
C TYR A 114 16.33 18.99 -15.56
N LYS A 115 16.24 18.56 -14.29
CA LYS A 115 17.38 17.97 -13.57
C LYS A 115 17.88 16.68 -14.23
N ASP A 116 16.96 15.98 -14.87
CA ASP A 116 17.10 14.62 -15.36
C ASP A 116 17.43 14.54 -16.86
N THR A 117 17.63 15.68 -17.50
CA THR A 117 17.95 15.85 -18.93
C THR A 117 19.20 16.72 -19.08
N ASP A 118 19.77 16.81 -20.29
CA ASP A 118 20.89 17.72 -20.60
C ASP A 118 20.44 19.20 -20.72
N ALA A 119 19.27 19.53 -20.18
CA ALA A 119 18.76 20.89 -20.22
C ALA A 119 19.56 21.79 -19.26
N PRO A 120 19.66 23.10 -19.55
CA PRO A 120 20.31 24.05 -18.66
C PRO A 120 19.63 24.03 -17.27
N ALA A 121 20.43 23.89 -16.20
CA ALA A 121 19.94 23.83 -14.83
C ALA A 121 19.11 25.07 -14.45
N GLU A 122 19.42 26.20 -15.09
CA GLU A 122 18.72 27.47 -14.98
C GLU A 122 17.23 27.35 -15.35
N LYS A 123 16.88 26.47 -16.29
CA LYS A 123 15.47 26.25 -16.65
C LYS A 123 14.68 25.59 -15.53
N GLY A 124 15.27 24.61 -14.83
CA GLY A 124 14.65 23.98 -13.67
C GLY A 124 14.48 24.97 -12.51
N ILE A 125 15.53 25.76 -12.25
CA ILE A 125 15.50 26.81 -11.22
C ILE A 125 14.43 27.85 -11.53
N ALA A 126 14.33 28.32 -12.78
CA ALA A 126 13.32 29.29 -13.19
C ALA A 126 11.88 28.81 -12.93
N GLN A 127 11.61 27.50 -13.08
CA GLN A 127 10.29 26.95 -12.73
C GLN A 127 10.03 26.98 -11.22
N LEU A 128 11.04 26.72 -10.39
CA LEU A 128 10.93 26.79 -8.93
C LEU A 128 10.82 28.25 -8.44
N GLU A 129 11.59 29.17 -9.02
CA GLU A 129 11.50 30.60 -8.71
C GLU A 129 10.11 31.16 -9.04
N ALA A 130 9.51 30.73 -10.16
CA ALA A 130 8.14 31.11 -10.50
C ALA A 130 7.10 30.59 -9.49
N LEU A 131 7.38 29.51 -8.76
CA LEU A 131 6.50 29.04 -7.67
C LEU A 131 6.63 29.88 -6.41
N ILE A 132 7.84 30.34 -6.10
CA ILE A 132 8.13 31.17 -4.93
C ILE A 132 7.60 32.60 -5.15
N THR A 133 7.76 33.13 -6.36
CA THR A 133 7.41 34.52 -6.70
C THR A 133 5.98 34.68 -7.21
N GLY A 134 5.40 33.65 -7.85
CA GLY A 134 4.02 33.66 -8.35
C GLY A 134 2.95 33.20 -7.33
N GLY A 135 3.35 32.94 -6.08
CA GLY A 135 2.48 32.46 -5.01
C GLY A 135 1.77 33.55 -4.19
N SER A 136 1.84 34.82 -4.63
CA SER A 136 1.17 35.97 -4.01
C SER A 136 -0.08 36.41 -4.75
#